data_AF-A0A812KTC6-F1
#
_entry.id   AF-A0A812KTC6-F1
#
_cell.length_a   1.000
_cell.length_b   1.000
_cell.length_c   1.000
_cell.angle_alpha   90.00
_cell.angle_beta   90.00
_cell.angle_gamma   90.00
#
_symmetry.space_group_name_H-M   'P 1'
#
loop_
_entity.id
_entity.type
_entity.pdbx_description
1 polymer ?
#
loop_
_entity_poly.entity_id
_entity_poly.type
_entity_poly.pdbx_seq_one_letter_code
_entity_poly.pdbx_strand_id
1 'polypeptide(L)'
;VAGLALLVFGVLGFLSLCIYLAVMVPIWSSRGQHDYVRSARFLVFRFRLDSWWWGVPLLMRGPLLSLPLALATDFPAVQASFVTLTMLLFLTGGARAWPWKVPLLNTLDCF
;
A
#
# COMPACT_ATOMS: atom_id res chain seq x y z
N VAL A 1 -16.83 -10.45 16.17
CA VAL A 1 -17.69 -10.04 15.03
C VAL A 1 -17.33 -8.65 14.51
N ALA A 2 -17.30 -7.61 15.35
CA ALA A 2 -16.93 -6.26 14.92
C ALA A 2 -15.53 -6.15 14.25
N GLY A 3 -14.50 -6.80 14.80
CA GLY A 3 -13.16 -6.81 14.20
C GLY A 3 -13.09 -7.48 12.82
N LEU A 4 -13.84 -8.58 12.63
CA LEU A 4 -13.94 -9.25 11.33
C LEU A 4 -14.66 -8.37 10.30
N ALA A 5 -15.74 -7.70 10.71
CA ALA A 5 -16.46 -6.77 9.84
C ALA A 5 -15.59 -5.57 9.43
N LEU A 6 -14.81 -5.01 10.35
CA LEU A 6 -13.83 -3.95 10.06
C LEU A 6 -12.75 -4.43 9.08
N LEU A 7 -12.25 -5.65 9.24
CA LEU A 7 -11.26 -6.22 8.34
C LEU A 7 -11.83 -6.41 6.92
N VAL A 8 -13.01 -7.01 6.81
CA VAL A 8 -13.61 -7.33 5.51
C VAL A 8 -14.15 -6.08 4.82
N PHE A 9 -15.04 -5.32 5.48
CA PHE A 9 -15.66 -4.16 4.84
C PHE A 9 -14.77 -2.93 4.85
N GLY A 10 -14.09 -2.68 5.97
CA GLY A 10 -13.20 -1.53 6.11
C GLY A 10 -11.94 -1.72 5.28
N VAL A 11 -11.12 -2.71 5.63
CA VAL A 11 -9.78 -2.87 5.03
C VAL A 11 -9.87 -3.42 3.60
N LEU A 12 -10.50 -4.57 3.37
CA LEU A 12 -10.56 -5.15 2.03
C LEU A 12 -11.42 -4.31 1.07
N GLY A 13 -12.56 -3.79 1.56
CA GLY A 13 -13.39 -2.86 0.78
C GLY A 13 -12.62 -1.61 0.36
N PHE A 14 -11.90 -0.96 1.29
CA PHE A 14 -11.08 0.20 0.96
C PHE A 14 -9.91 -0.14 0.03
N LEU A 15 -9.22 -1.27 0.22
CA LEU A 15 -8.12 -1.70 -0.63
C LEU A 15 -8.58 -1.98 -2.06
N SER A 16 -9.72 -2.66 -2.23
CA SER A 16 -10.30 -2.91 -3.56
C SER A 16 -10.65 -1.62 -4.29
N LEU A 17 -11.20 -0.64 -3.57
CA LEU A 17 -11.45 0.71 -4.10
C LEU A 17 -10.13 1.41 -4.49
N CYS A 18 -9.08 1.30 -3.68
CA CYS A 18 -7.77 1.85 -3.98
C CYS A 18 -7.12 1.21 -5.22
N ILE A 19 -7.25 -0.11 -5.39
CA ILE A 19 -6.82 -0.83 -6.60
C ILE A 19 -7.57 -0.32 -7.81
N TYR A 20 -8.90 -0.20 -7.71
CA TYR A 20 -9.73 0.35 -8.77
C TYR A 20 -9.31 1.76 -9.18
N LEU A 21 -9.09 2.64 -8.19
CA LEU A 21 -8.58 4.00 -8.44
C LEU A 21 -7.23 3.97 -9.13
N ALA A 22 -6.28 3.15 -8.68
CA ALA A 22 -4.94 3.05 -9.28
C ALA A 22 -4.96 2.63 -10.75
N VAL A 23 -5.93 1.77 -11.14
CA VAL A 23 -6.13 1.34 -12.53
C VAL A 23 -6.86 2.40 -13.37
N MET A 24 -7.81 3.14 -12.78
CA MET A 24 -8.63 4.12 -13.51
C MET A 24 -7.97 5.50 -13.65
N VAL A 25 -7.05 5.88 -12.74
CA VAL A 25 -6.29 7.14 -12.81
C VAL A 25 -5.70 7.45 -14.21
N PRO A 26 -4.96 6.53 -14.88
CA PRO A 26 -4.42 6.82 -16.21
C PRO A 26 -5.50 7.09 -17.26
N ILE A 27 -6.66 6.42 -17.15
CA ILE A 27 -7.79 6.59 -18.07
C ILE A 27 -8.48 7.94 -17.85
N TRP A 28 -8.70 8.35 -16.60
CA TRP A 28 -9.27 9.67 -16.30
C TRP A 28 -8.31 10.81 -16.64
N SER A 29 -7.01 10.59 -16.48
CA SER A 29 -5.98 11.54 -16.86
C SER A 29 -5.95 11.78 -18.37
N SER A 30 -6.12 10.74 -19.20
CA SER A 30 -6.15 10.89 -20.66
C SER A 30 -7.44 11.53 -21.19
N ARG A 31 -8.55 11.39 -20.44
CA ARG A 31 -9.85 11.99 -20.77
C ARG A 31 -10.04 13.43 -20.27
N GLY A 32 -9.01 14.03 -19.63
CA GLY A 32 -9.09 15.39 -19.10
C GLY A 32 -10.04 15.56 -17.91
N GLN A 33 -10.40 14.47 -17.22
CA GLN A 33 -11.34 14.51 -16.10
C GLN A 33 -10.63 14.84 -14.78
N HIS A 34 -10.26 16.11 -14.61
CA HIS A 34 -9.41 16.57 -13.51
C HIS A 34 -9.99 16.32 -12.11
N ASP A 35 -11.30 16.34 -11.94
CA ASP A 35 -11.95 16.15 -10.62
C ASP A 35 -11.76 14.72 -10.07
N TYR A 36 -11.91 13.70 -10.91
CA TYR A 36 -11.69 12.30 -10.50
C TYR A 36 -10.21 11.99 -10.27
N VAL A 37 -9.30 12.60 -11.04
CA VAL A 37 -7.86 12.46 -10.80
C VAL A 37 -7.46 13.12 -9.47
N ARG A 38 -8.12 14.23 -9.11
CA ARG A 38 -7.87 14.93 -7.84
C ARG A 38 -8.27 14.09 -6.63
N SER A 39 -9.34 13.30 -6.71
CA SER A 39 -9.74 12.41 -5.61
C SER A 39 -8.73 11.28 -5.38
N ALA A 40 -8.13 10.73 -6.43
CA ALA A 40 -7.09 9.71 -6.33
C ALA A 40 -5.69 10.27 -5.98
N ARG A 41 -5.54 11.60 -5.89
CA ARG A 41 -4.25 12.28 -5.66
C ARG A 41 -3.55 11.78 -4.40
N PHE A 42 -4.28 11.41 -3.34
CA PHE A 42 -3.66 10.88 -2.11
C PHE A 42 -2.82 9.62 -2.38
N LEU A 43 -3.21 8.81 -3.37
CA LEU A 43 -2.60 7.52 -3.68
C LEU A 43 -1.42 7.64 -4.64
N VAL A 44 -1.51 8.54 -5.63
CA VAL A 44 -0.51 8.64 -6.72
C VAL A 44 0.42 9.85 -6.63
N PHE A 45 0.07 10.92 -5.89
CA PHE A 45 0.83 12.17 -5.94
C PHE A 45 2.28 12.07 -5.49
N ARG A 46 2.58 11.17 -4.55
CA ARG A 46 3.91 10.99 -3.95
C ARG A 46 4.84 10.11 -4.80
N PHE A 47 4.29 9.38 -5.77
CA PHE A 47 5.02 8.38 -6.56
C PHE A 47 5.29 8.84 -7.98
N ARG A 48 6.35 8.28 -8.59
CA ARG A 48 6.67 8.52 -10.00
C ARG A 48 5.58 7.98 -10.91
N LEU A 49 5.41 8.62 -12.06
CA LEU A 49 4.49 8.20 -13.13
C LEU A 49 4.83 6.85 -13.75
N ASP A 50 6.02 6.29 -13.51
CA ASP A 50 6.38 4.93 -13.94
C ASP A 50 6.01 3.85 -12.92
N SER A 51 5.74 4.24 -11.67
CA SER A 51 5.54 3.32 -10.54
C SER A 51 4.39 3.77 -9.62
N TRP A 52 3.38 4.42 -10.21
CA TRP A 52 2.23 4.97 -9.50
C TRP A 52 1.42 3.90 -8.75
N TRP A 53 1.45 2.67 -9.24
CA TRP A 53 0.78 1.51 -8.64
C TRP A 53 1.34 1.16 -7.26
N TRP A 54 2.56 1.60 -6.92
CA TRP A 54 3.21 1.31 -5.62
C TRP A 54 2.47 1.88 -4.41
N GLY A 55 1.62 2.88 -4.61
CA GLY A 55 0.76 3.40 -3.55
C GLY A 55 -0.15 2.33 -2.93
N VAL A 56 -0.63 1.37 -3.73
CA VAL A 56 -1.52 0.30 -3.25
C VAL A 56 -0.77 -0.70 -2.35
N PRO A 57 0.35 -1.32 -2.78
CA PRO A 57 1.18 -2.15 -1.89
C PRO A 57 1.53 -1.41 -0.59
N LEU A 58 1.95 -0.14 -0.68
CA LEU A 58 2.35 0.62 0.50
C LEU A 58 1.20 0.77 1.51
N LEU A 59 -0.04 0.97 1.04
CA LEU A 59 -1.23 0.99 1.90
C LEU A 59 -1.48 -0.37 2.57
N MET A 60 -1.18 -1.47 1.87
CA MET A 60 -1.34 -2.83 2.39
C MET A 60 -0.38 -3.15 3.54
N ARG A 61 0.76 -2.43 3.65
CA ARG A 61 1.79 -2.69 4.68
C ARG A 61 1.23 -2.64 6.10
N GLY A 62 0.39 -1.64 6.40
CA GLY A 62 -0.15 -1.42 7.75
C GLY A 62 -1.00 -2.60 8.21
N PRO A 63 -2.03 -2.98 7.42
CA PRO A 63 -2.80 -4.19 7.65
C PRO A 63 -1.92 -5.44 7.82
N LEU A 64 -0.95 -5.69 6.94
CA LEU A 64 -0.07 -6.86 7.02
C LEU A 64 0.72 -6.92 8.33
N LEU A 65 1.22 -5.78 8.81
CA LEU A 65 1.97 -5.72 10.08
C LEU A 65 1.06 -5.92 11.29
N SER A 66 -0.20 -5.48 11.21
CA SER A 66 -1.17 -5.60 12.31
C SER A 66 -1.81 -6.99 12.44
N LEU A 67 -1.94 -7.73 11.33
CA LEU A 67 -2.55 -9.06 11.29
C LEU A 67 -1.91 -10.09 12.24
N PRO A 68 -0.57 -10.28 12.27
CA PRO A 68 0.05 -11.27 13.15
C PRO A 68 -0.15 -10.93 14.63
N LEU A 69 -0.17 -9.64 14.99
CA LEU A 69 -0.44 -9.18 16.35
C LEU A 69 -1.86 -9.53 16.81
N ALA A 70 -2.82 -9.56 15.89
CA ALA A 70 -4.21 -9.89 16.19
C ALA A 70 -4.51 -11.40 16.14
N LEU A 71 -3.83 -12.16 15.27
CA LEU A 71 -4.12 -13.58 15.01
C LEU A 71 -3.25 -14.56 15.79
N ALA A 72 -1.99 -14.21 16.04
CA ALA A 72 -0.99 -15.11 16.61
C ALA A 72 -0.53 -14.63 17.99
N THR A 73 -1.47 -14.20 18.85
CA THR A 73 -1.18 -13.60 20.17
C THR A 73 -0.29 -14.49 21.04
N ASP A 74 -0.48 -15.80 20.94
CA ASP A 74 0.20 -16.77 21.79
C ASP A 74 1.55 -17.24 21.23
N PHE A 75 1.92 -16.80 20.02
CA PHE A 75 3.10 -17.25 19.30
C PHE A 75 4.01 -16.08 18.90
N PRO A 76 4.82 -15.54 19.84
CA PRO A 76 5.67 -14.38 19.56
C PRO A 76 6.68 -14.62 18.43
N ALA A 77 7.19 -15.86 18.28
CA ALA A 77 8.07 -16.22 17.18
C ALA A 77 7.40 -16.11 15.80
N VAL A 78 6.11 -16.45 15.71
CA VAL A 78 5.32 -16.32 14.47
C VAL A 78 5.07 -14.84 14.17
N GLN A 79 4.79 -14.03 15.20
CA GLN A 79 4.63 -12.58 15.01
C GLN A 79 5.90 -11.94 14.46
N ALA A 80 7.05 -12.22 15.09
CA ALA A 80 8.34 -11.65 14.68
C ALA A 80 8.72 -12.08 13.26
N SER A 81 8.54 -13.35 12.91
CA SER A 81 8.85 -13.85 11.56
C SER A 81 7.92 -13.24 10.50
N PHE A 82 6.63 -13.08 10.78
CA PHE A 82 5.69 -12.47 9.84
C PHE A 82 5.98 -10.97 9.60
N VAL A 83 6.28 -10.22 10.66
CA VAL A 83 6.69 -8.82 10.57
C VAL A 83 7.97 -8.67 9.76
N THR A 84 8.96 -9.51 10.02
CA THR A 84 10.25 -9.51 9.31
C THR A 84 10.05 -9.83 7.83
N LEU A 85 9.24 -10.84 7.50
CA LEU A 85 8.95 -11.23 6.13
C LEU A 85 8.21 -10.12 5.38
N THR A 86 7.22 -9.50 6.03
CA THR A 86 6.50 -8.34 5.49
C THR A 86 7.48 -7.20 5.18
N MET A 87 8.34 -6.84 6.13
CA MET A 87 9.37 -5.80 5.93
C MET A 87 10.32 -6.12 4.77
N LEU A 88 10.81 -7.36 4.69
CA LEU A 88 11.68 -7.80 3.58
C LEU A 88 11.01 -7.72 2.21
N LEU A 89 9.73 -8.08 2.11
CA LEU A 89 8.97 -7.95 0.86
C LEU A 89 8.86 -6.49 0.41
N PHE A 90 8.56 -5.59 1.34
CA PHE A 90 8.46 -4.16 1.04
C PHE A 90 9.82 -3.53 0.73
N LEU A 91 10.88 -3.93 1.44
CA LEU A 91 12.25 -3.49 1.19
C LEU A 91 12.72 -3.91 -0.21
N THR A 92 12.56 -5.19 -0.55
CA THR A 92 13.00 -5.72 -1.85
C THR A 92 12.20 -5.16 -3.00
N GLY A 93 10.88 -5.00 -2.84
CA GLY A 93 10.04 -4.38 -3.86
C GLY A 93 10.32 -2.88 -4.02
N GLY A 94 10.52 -2.16 -2.91
CA GLY A 94 10.87 -0.73 -2.91
C GLY A 94 12.22 -0.47 -3.57
N ALA A 95 13.22 -1.29 -3.25
CA ALA A 95 14.56 -1.21 -3.84
C ALA A 95 14.60 -1.54 -5.34
N ARG A 96 13.61 -2.28 -5.86
CA ARG A 96 13.48 -2.53 -7.31
C ARG A 96 12.64 -1.46 -8.01
N ALA A 97 11.56 -1.00 -7.40
CA ALA A 97 10.63 -0.08 -8.04
C ALA A 97 11.09 1.38 -8.00
N TRP A 98 11.85 1.80 -6.98
CA TRP A 98 12.22 3.20 -6.72
C TRP A 98 11.04 4.17 -6.91
N PRO A 99 9.94 3.92 -6.18
CA PRO A 99 8.64 4.46 -6.51
C PRO A 99 8.51 5.95 -6.14
N TRP A 100 9.31 6.44 -5.19
CA TRP A 100 9.22 7.82 -4.70
C TRP A 100 9.79 8.81 -5.73
N LYS A 101 9.13 9.97 -5.86
CA LYS A 101 9.63 11.07 -6.69
C LYS A 101 10.95 11.65 -6.19
N VAL A 102 11.13 11.66 -4.88
CA VAL A 102 12.33 12.20 -4.23
C VAL A 102 13.31 11.05 -4.01
N PRO A 103 14.54 11.11 -4.58
CA PRO A 103 15.52 10.02 -4.46
C PRO A 103 15.90 9.69 -3.02
N LEU A 104 15.98 10.71 -2.15
CA LEU A 104 16.26 10.52 -0.72
C LEU A 104 15.21 9.64 -0.03
N LEU A 105 13.93 9.77 -0.41
CA LEU A 105 12.86 8.93 0.13
C LEU A 105 13.03 7.46 -0.29
N ASN A 106 13.50 7.19 -1.51
CA ASN A 106 13.82 5.82 -1.93
C ASN A 106 14.95 5.23 -1.08
N THR A 107 16.00 6.00 -0.82
CA THR A 107 17.12 5.51 0.02
C THR A 107 16.69 5.28 1.46
N LEU A 108 15.85 6.16 2.03
CA LEU A 108 15.38 6.01 3.41
C LEU A 108 14.41 4.85 3.59
N ASP A 109 13.56 4.56 2.60
CA ASP A 109 12.67 3.38 2.64
C ASP A 109 13.42 2.06 2.41
N CYS A 110 14.66 2.12 1.88
CA CYS A 110 15.49 0.95 1.58
C CYS A 110 16.66 0.75 2.56
N PHE A 111 16.77 1.58 3.61
CA PHE A 111 17.77 1.49 4.68
C PHE A 111 17.11 1.03 5.98
#